data_AF-A0A7C7QBG3-F1
#
_entry.id   AF-A0A7C7QBG3-F1
#
_cell.length_a   1.000
_cell.length_b   1.000
_cell.length_c   1.000
_cell.angle_alpha   90.00
_cell.angle_beta   90.00
_cell.angle_gamma   90.00
#
_symmetry.space_group_name_H-M   'P 1'
#
loop_
_entity.id
_entity.type
_entity.pdbx_description
1 polymer ?
#
loop_
_entity_poly.entity_id
_entity_poly.type
_entity_poly.pdbx_seq_one_letter_code
_entity_poly.pdbx_strand_id
1 'polypeptide(L)'
;MSRTHPNVEPPDELQAWRQRALQVTLIATLSVGAIPLFLTLREALHDPRQQPAALFFLVAYLSLVPLLALRHLGHRLRAWGLLLAGYATGGMALARGGLAGSGRVYLLALPVVATVLVGGRAGMAAMLLSLLTYGGFTLAAGQGWLQPWLVHPESLLPLSVWLNEGATFAMLLAVVTSPVSLLVPPGRHVARHTGLAGGGHVAGEPVGTGAGAGAGEGRAGQDRIGCSSPTTADGAGGGAAHPGLGVARWAAAGPHRPGLPAV
;
A
#
# COMPACT_ATOMS: atom_id res chain seq x y z
N MET A 1 -10.80 10.39 43.29
CA MET A 1 -10.06 11.27 42.36
C MET A 1 -9.02 10.43 41.63
N SER A 2 -9.39 9.90 40.47
CA SER A 2 -8.53 9.02 39.66
C SER A 2 -7.68 9.90 38.76
N ARG A 3 -6.36 9.96 38.99
CA ARG A 3 -5.42 10.58 38.05
C ARG A 3 -5.43 9.74 36.78
N THR A 4 -6.10 10.24 35.74
CA THR A 4 -5.84 9.83 34.37
C THR A 4 -4.44 10.34 34.02
N HIS A 5 -3.42 9.51 34.27
CA HIS A 5 -2.14 9.70 33.58
C HIS A 5 -2.46 9.61 32.09
N PRO A 6 -2.18 10.64 31.27
CA PRO A 6 -2.25 10.49 29.83
C PRO A 6 -1.33 9.32 29.49
N ASN A 7 -1.92 8.22 28.99
CA ASN A 7 -1.18 7.11 28.42
C ASN A 7 -0.39 7.70 27.24
N VAL A 8 0.85 8.10 27.51
CA VAL A 8 1.86 8.26 26.48
C VAL A 8 2.07 6.84 26.00
N GLU A 9 1.29 6.40 25.01
CA GLU A 9 1.51 5.11 24.35
C GLU A 9 3.00 5.07 23.96
N PRO A 10 3.79 4.16 24.53
CA PRO A 10 5.21 4.15 24.27
C PRO A 10 5.40 3.96 22.75
N PRO A 11 6.39 4.64 22.13
CA PRO A 11 6.63 4.59 20.67
C PRO A 11 6.74 3.17 20.09
N ASP A 12 6.94 2.18 20.95
CA ASP A 12 6.97 0.75 20.65
C ASP A 12 5.60 0.17 20.24
N GLU A 13 4.48 0.67 20.78
CA GLU A 13 3.13 0.14 20.45
C GLU A 13 2.73 0.46 19.01
N LEU A 14 2.98 1.70 18.56
CA LEU A 14 2.73 2.10 17.18
C LEU A 14 3.61 1.32 16.19
N GLN A 15 4.87 1.08 16.53
CA GLN A 15 5.77 0.26 15.70
C GLN A 15 5.29 -1.19 15.63
N ALA A 16 4.86 -1.77 16.75
CA ALA A 16 4.33 -3.13 16.79
C ALA A 16 3.06 -3.26 15.94
N TRP A 17 2.16 -2.27 15.98
CA TRP A 17 0.97 -2.25 15.13
C TRP A 17 1.33 -2.16 13.63
N ARG A 18 2.26 -1.27 13.24
CA ARG A 18 2.72 -1.15 11.84
C ARG A 18 3.35 -2.43 11.32
N GLN A 19 4.11 -3.13 12.16
CA GLN A 19 4.72 -4.40 11.78
C GLN A 19 3.67 -5.50 11.58
N ARG A 20 2.63 -5.57 12.42
CA ARG A 20 1.50 -6.50 12.22
C ARG A 20 0.72 -6.15 10.95
N ALA A 21 0.42 -4.88 10.73
CA ALA A 21 -0.28 -4.41 9.54
C ALA A 21 0.48 -4.79 8.26
N LEU A 22 1.80 -4.55 8.22
CA LEU A 22 2.66 -4.94 7.10
C LEU A 22 2.64 -6.45 6.89
N GLN A 23 2.72 -7.26 7.95
CA GLN A 23 2.69 -8.72 7.81
C GLN A 23 1.33 -9.20 7.27
N VAL A 24 0.22 -8.67 7.78
CA VAL A 24 -1.13 -9.02 7.32
C VAL A 24 -1.34 -8.62 5.87
N THR A 25 -0.93 -7.40 5.47
CA THR A 25 -1.05 -6.97 4.07
C THR A 25 -0.19 -7.82 3.15
N LEU A 26 1.03 -8.18 3.53
CA LEU A 26 1.91 -9.00 2.70
C LEU A 26 1.35 -10.42 2.51
N ILE A 27 0.81 -11.04 3.58
CA ILE A 27 0.12 -12.33 3.49
C ILE A 27 -1.13 -12.21 2.60
N ALA A 28 -1.98 -11.22 2.84
CA ALA A 28 -3.19 -10.99 2.06
C ALA A 28 -2.88 -10.77 0.57
N THR A 29 -1.86 -9.97 0.24
CA THR A 29 -1.41 -9.75 -1.13
C THR A 29 -0.87 -11.03 -1.76
N LEU A 30 -0.11 -11.86 -1.03
CA LEU A 30 0.37 -13.13 -1.55
C LEU A 30 -0.77 -14.11 -1.86
N SER A 31 -1.76 -14.17 -0.96
CA SER A 31 -2.93 -15.06 -1.10
C SER A 31 -3.85 -14.61 -2.23
N VAL A 32 -4.23 -13.33 -2.27
CA VAL A 32 -5.12 -12.78 -3.30
C VAL A 32 -4.41 -12.72 -4.65
N GLY A 33 -3.12 -12.37 -4.66
CA GLY A 33 -2.29 -12.26 -5.86
C GLY A 33 -2.00 -13.59 -6.56
N ALA A 34 -2.17 -14.73 -5.86
CA ALA A 34 -2.03 -16.05 -6.47
C ALA A 34 -3.10 -16.31 -7.54
N ILE A 35 -4.31 -15.76 -7.38
CA ILE A 35 -5.44 -15.93 -8.31
C ILE A 35 -5.12 -15.35 -9.69
N PRO A 36 -4.80 -14.04 -9.85
CA PRO A 36 -4.46 -13.48 -11.16
C PRO A 36 -3.18 -14.08 -11.75
N LEU A 37 -2.21 -14.49 -10.92
CA LEU A 37 -1.02 -15.21 -11.40
C LEU A 37 -1.41 -16.53 -12.05
N PHE A 38 -2.26 -17.33 -11.40
CA PHE A 38 -2.72 -18.60 -11.92
C PHE A 38 -3.48 -18.44 -13.25
N LEU A 39 -4.38 -17.45 -13.32
CA LEU A 39 -5.10 -17.13 -14.55
C LEU A 39 -4.14 -16.72 -15.68
N THR A 40 -3.16 -15.87 -15.38
CA THR A 40 -2.16 -15.42 -16.36
C THR A 40 -1.27 -16.57 -16.85
N LEU A 41 -0.91 -17.49 -15.96
CA LEU A 41 -0.10 -18.66 -16.30
C LEU A 41 -0.87 -19.62 -17.20
N ARG A 42 -2.16 -19.86 -16.90
CA ARG A 42 -3.03 -20.69 -17.74
C ARG A 42 -3.12 -20.14 -19.16
N GLU A 43 -3.28 -18.82 -19.28
CA GLU A 43 -3.36 -18.14 -20.57
C GLU A 43 -2.04 -18.24 -21.36
N ALA A 44 -0.90 -18.07 -20.69
CA ALA A 44 0.42 -18.20 -21.32
C ALA A 44 0.76 -19.62 -21.80
N LEU A 45 0.12 -20.65 -21.25
CA LEU A 45 0.22 -22.01 -21.75
C LEU A 45 -0.56 -22.22 -23.06
N HIS A 46 -1.64 -21.45 -23.28
CA HIS A 46 -2.43 -21.52 -24.51
C HIS A 46 -1.87 -20.60 -25.60
N ASP A 47 -1.41 -19.40 -25.22
CA ASP A 47 -0.91 -18.39 -26.14
C ASP A 47 0.58 -18.06 -25.90
N PRO A 48 1.49 -18.49 -26.79
CA PRO A 48 2.94 -18.23 -26.65
C PRO A 48 3.29 -16.73 -26.59
N ARG A 49 2.47 -15.87 -27.21
CA ARG A 49 2.66 -14.41 -27.18
C ARG A 49 2.53 -13.82 -25.77
N GLN A 50 1.87 -14.52 -24.85
CA GLN A 50 1.64 -14.07 -23.48
C GLN A 50 2.72 -14.50 -22.47
N GLN A 51 3.68 -15.32 -22.90
CA GLN A 51 4.79 -15.79 -22.07
C GLN A 51 5.63 -14.69 -21.39
N PRO A 52 6.04 -13.58 -22.06
CA PRO A 52 6.85 -12.56 -21.40
C PRO A 52 6.11 -11.90 -20.23
N ALA A 53 4.80 -11.73 -20.35
CA ALA A 53 3.99 -11.18 -19.27
C ALA A 53 3.81 -12.16 -18.12
N ALA A 54 3.58 -13.44 -18.40
CA ALA A 54 3.53 -14.47 -17.36
C ALA A 54 4.85 -14.59 -16.61
N LEU A 55 5.99 -14.56 -17.32
CA LEU A 55 7.31 -14.55 -16.70
C LEU A 55 7.50 -13.34 -15.80
N PHE A 56 7.07 -12.15 -16.24
CA PHE A 56 7.13 -10.94 -15.43
C PHE A 56 6.30 -11.06 -14.14
N PHE A 57 5.04 -11.50 -14.24
CA PHE A 57 4.18 -11.71 -13.06
C PHE A 57 4.76 -12.78 -12.13
N LEU A 58 5.34 -13.84 -12.68
CA LEU A 58 5.98 -14.90 -11.91
C LEU A 58 7.20 -14.36 -11.14
N VAL A 59 8.07 -13.58 -11.80
CA VAL A 59 9.23 -12.95 -11.16
C VAL A 59 8.79 -11.93 -10.11
N ALA A 60 7.77 -11.10 -10.39
CA ALA A 60 7.23 -10.15 -9.43
C ALA A 60 6.64 -10.87 -8.20
N TYR A 61 5.90 -11.96 -8.41
CA TYR A 61 5.36 -12.77 -7.31
C TYR A 61 6.46 -13.47 -6.52
N LEU A 62 7.41 -14.10 -7.20
CA LEU A 62 8.59 -14.72 -6.58
C LEU A 62 9.43 -13.72 -5.80
N SER A 63 9.47 -12.45 -6.21
CA SER A 63 10.17 -11.40 -5.45
C SER A 63 9.50 -11.09 -4.10
N LEU A 64 8.18 -11.28 -3.98
CA LEU A 64 7.46 -11.08 -2.72
C LEU A 64 7.72 -12.21 -1.69
N VAL A 65 8.01 -13.42 -2.16
CA VAL A 65 8.29 -14.59 -1.31
C VAL A 65 9.52 -14.39 -0.39
N PRO A 66 10.72 -14.01 -0.87
CA PRO A 66 11.86 -13.75 0.00
C PRO A 66 11.61 -12.53 0.88
N LEU A 67 10.84 -11.53 0.43
CA LEU A 67 10.41 -10.41 1.28
C LEU A 67 9.56 -10.87 2.47
N LEU A 68 8.76 -11.92 2.30
CA LEU A 68 7.99 -12.55 3.38
C LEU A 68 8.89 -13.40 4.30
N ALA A 69 9.77 -14.21 3.71
CA ALA A 69 10.63 -15.17 4.42
C ALA A 69 11.77 -14.49 5.21
N LEU A 70 12.38 -13.44 4.66
CA LEU A 70 13.50 -12.72 5.27
C LEU A 70 12.97 -11.71 6.30
N ARG A 71 12.55 -12.23 7.46
CA ARG A 71 12.11 -11.42 8.62
C ARG A 71 13.20 -10.49 9.17
N HIS A 72 14.47 -10.75 8.85
CA HIS A 72 15.61 -9.96 9.31
C HIS A 72 15.79 -8.63 8.54
N LEU A 73 15.15 -8.45 7.39
CA LEU A 73 15.25 -7.19 6.64
C LEU A 73 14.49 -6.08 7.36
N GLY A 74 15.13 -4.92 7.52
CA GLY A 74 14.53 -3.78 8.20
C GLY A 74 13.17 -3.40 7.63
N HIS A 75 12.25 -2.97 8.50
CA HIS A 75 10.85 -2.68 8.17
C HIS A 75 10.69 -1.79 6.93
N ARG A 76 11.55 -0.78 6.79
CA ARG A 76 11.57 0.13 5.63
C ARG A 76 11.79 -0.59 4.30
N LEU A 77 12.75 -1.53 4.24
CA LEU A 77 13.09 -2.22 3.00
C LEU A 77 11.95 -3.13 2.55
N ARG A 78 11.25 -3.78 3.49
CA ARG A 78 10.08 -4.62 3.20
C ARG A 78 8.92 -3.79 2.65
N ALA A 79 8.65 -2.63 3.24
CA ALA A 79 7.61 -1.73 2.75
C ALA A 79 7.94 -1.19 1.35
N TRP A 80 9.19 -0.76 1.12
CA TRP A 80 9.63 -0.32 -0.22
C TRP A 80 9.56 -1.44 -1.25
N GLY A 81 9.94 -2.66 -0.88
CA GLY A 81 9.86 -3.81 -1.78
C GLY A 81 8.41 -4.18 -2.14
N LEU A 82 7.48 -4.13 -1.17
CA LEU A 82 6.05 -4.31 -1.44
C LEU A 82 5.52 -3.23 -2.38
N LEU A 83 5.90 -1.97 -2.16
CA LEU A 83 5.52 -0.86 -3.04
C LEU A 83 6.09 -1.05 -4.44
N LEU A 84 7.38 -1.42 -4.57
CA LEU A 84 8.03 -1.64 -5.85
C LEU A 84 7.37 -2.77 -6.64
N ALA A 85 7.06 -3.89 -5.97
CA ALA A 85 6.33 -5.00 -6.57
C ALA A 85 4.92 -4.58 -7.01
N GLY A 86 4.21 -3.82 -6.18
CA GLY A 86 2.91 -3.26 -6.52
C GLY A 86 2.96 -2.32 -7.73
N TYR A 87 3.97 -1.45 -7.81
CA TYR A 87 4.22 -0.58 -8.96
C TYR A 87 4.52 -1.36 -10.23
N ALA A 88 5.38 -2.38 -10.13
CA ALA A 88 5.69 -3.27 -11.24
C ALA A 88 4.42 -3.96 -11.75
N THR A 89 3.59 -4.50 -10.86
CA THR A 89 2.32 -5.14 -11.24
C THR A 89 1.30 -4.16 -11.81
N GLY A 90 1.17 -2.96 -11.23
CA GLY A 90 0.24 -1.93 -11.70
C GLY A 90 0.65 -1.36 -13.05
N GLY A 91 1.95 -1.10 -13.24
CA GLY A 91 2.52 -0.68 -14.51
C GLY A 91 2.35 -1.75 -15.59
N MET A 92 2.58 -3.02 -15.27
CA MET A 92 2.35 -4.12 -16.22
C MET A 92 0.87 -4.28 -16.57
N ALA A 93 -0.03 -4.16 -15.59
CA ALA A 93 -1.47 -4.18 -15.82
C ALA A 93 -1.92 -3.02 -16.72
N LEU A 94 -1.32 -1.84 -16.54
CA LEU A 94 -1.56 -0.67 -17.40
C LEU A 94 -0.96 -0.87 -18.80
N ALA A 95 0.22 -1.48 -18.91
CA ALA A 95 0.85 -1.78 -20.19
C ALA A 95 0.02 -2.75 -21.04
N ARG A 96 -0.56 -3.77 -20.41
CA ARG A 96 -1.36 -4.80 -21.09
C ARG A 96 -2.78 -4.39 -21.40
N GLY A 97 -3.45 -3.79 -20.41
CA GLY A 97 -4.87 -3.45 -20.48
C GLY A 97 -5.14 -2.02 -20.95
N GLY A 98 -4.10 -1.20 -21.06
CA GLY A 98 -4.23 0.22 -21.35
C GLY A 98 -5.18 0.91 -20.36
N LEU A 99 -5.97 1.84 -20.89
CA LEU A 99 -6.94 2.61 -20.13
C LEU A 99 -8.17 1.78 -19.70
N ALA A 100 -8.50 0.73 -20.45
CA ALA A 100 -9.58 -0.21 -20.15
C ALA A 100 -9.22 -1.18 -19.01
N GLY A 101 -7.92 -1.35 -18.74
CA GLY A 101 -7.42 -2.19 -17.67
C GLY A 101 -7.57 -1.59 -16.27
N SER A 102 -7.30 -2.43 -15.27
CA SER A 102 -7.31 -2.07 -13.85
C SER A 102 -6.02 -1.39 -13.36
N GLY A 103 -5.05 -1.13 -14.25
CA GLY A 103 -3.75 -0.54 -13.90
C GLY A 103 -3.85 0.78 -13.12
N ARG A 104 -4.83 1.63 -13.45
CA ARG A 104 -5.10 2.88 -12.74
C ARG A 104 -5.52 2.65 -11.29
N VAL A 105 -6.31 1.60 -11.04
CA VAL A 105 -6.77 1.26 -9.68
C VAL A 105 -5.58 0.84 -8.82
N TYR A 106 -4.62 0.09 -9.37
CA TYR A 106 -3.38 -0.24 -8.67
C TYR A 106 -2.56 1.01 -8.32
N LEU A 107 -2.39 1.92 -9.28
CA LEU A 107 -1.67 3.18 -9.05
C LEU A 107 -2.39 4.08 -8.04
N LEU A 108 -3.72 4.06 -7.94
CA LEU A 108 -4.47 4.76 -6.90
C LEU A 108 -4.28 4.15 -5.51
N ALA A 109 -4.21 2.81 -5.43
CA ALA A 109 -4.08 2.12 -4.15
C ALA A 109 -2.68 2.29 -3.52
N LEU A 110 -1.63 2.40 -4.33
CA LEU A 110 -0.25 2.42 -3.85
C LEU A 110 0.08 3.60 -2.93
N PRO A 111 -0.31 4.86 -3.21
CA PRO A 111 -0.10 5.97 -2.29
C PRO A 111 -0.79 5.79 -0.94
N VAL A 112 -1.98 5.17 -0.92
CA VAL A 112 -2.70 4.85 0.32
C VAL A 112 -1.91 3.85 1.14
N VAL A 113 -1.50 2.75 0.51
CA VAL A 113 -0.67 1.70 1.13
C VAL A 113 0.65 2.30 1.63
N ALA A 114 1.33 3.12 0.84
CA ALA A 114 2.58 3.78 1.23
C ALA A 114 2.41 4.70 2.45
N THR A 115 1.31 5.47 2.49
CA THR A 115 0.97 6.34 3.62
C THR A 115 0.77 5.53 4.89
N VAL A 116 -0.02 4.46 4.81
CA VAL A 116 -0.36 3.63 5.98
C VAL A 116 0.85 2.86 6.50
N LEU A 117 1.67 2.30 5.61
CA LEU A 117 2.80 1.46 6.02
C LEU A 117 4.03 2.28 6.44
N VAL A 118 4.38 3.33 5.70
CA VAL A 118 5.66 4.04 5.88
C VAL A 118 5.48 5.43 6.48
N GLY A 119 4.33 6.07 6.23
CA GLY A 119 3.98 7.40 6.74
C GLY A 119 3.78 8.43 5.63
N GLY A 120 3.37 9.64 6.02
CA GLY A 120 2.91 10.67 5.09
C GLY A 120 3.91 11.09 4.01
N ARG A 121 5.21 11.20 4.34
CA ARG A 121 6.25 11.56 3.36
C ARG A 121 6.38 10.51 2.24
N ALA A 122 6.27 9.24 2.57
CA ALA A 122 6.31 8.15 1.60
C ALA A 122 5.02 8.09 0.77
N GLY A 123 3.87 8.38 1.40
CA GLY A 123 2.60 8.57 0.70
C GLY A 123 2.68 9.64 -0.39
N MET A 124 3.25 10.80 -0.07
CA MET A 124 3.38 11.91 -1.03
C MET A 124 4.38 11.58 -2.15
N ALA A 125 5.49 10.91 -1.82
CA ALA A 125 6.43 10.41 -2.84
C ALA A 125 5.76 9.38 -3.76
N ALA A 126 4.95 8.47 -3.21
CA ALA A 126 4.19 7.49 -3.98
C ALA A 126 3.10 8.17 -4.85
N MET A 127 2.41 9.20 -4.36
CA MET A 127 1.48 9.96 -5.19
C MET A 127 2.17 10.54 -6.42
N LEU A 128 3.31 11.20 -6.22
CA LEU A 128 4.07 11.80 -7.31
C LEU A 128 4.55 10.73 -8.29
N LEU A 129 5.06 9.61 -7.77
CA LEU A 129 5.51 8.49 -8.60
C LEU A 129 4.36 7.85 -9.40
N SER A 130 3.16 7.76 -8.83
CA SER A 130 1.96 7.28 -9.53
C SER A 130 1.57 8.20 -10.68
N LEU A 131 1.62 9.52 -10.45
CA LEU A 131 1.32 10.51 -11.48
C LEU A 131 2.36 10.50 -12.61
N LEU A 132 3.64 10.41 -12.26
CA LEU A 132 4.74 10.28 -13.23
C LEU A 132 4.62 8.98 -14.03
N THR A 133 4.30 7.87 -13.37
CA THR A 133 4.08 6.58 -14.05
C THR A 133 2.95 6.71 -15.05
N TYR A 134 1.79 7.23 -14.63
CA TYR A 134 0.64 7.43 -15.51
C TYR A 134 0.94 8.37 -16.68
N GLY A 135 1.62 9.49 -16.42
CA GLY A 135 2.04 10.44 -17.45
C GLY A 135 3.00 9.82 -18.46
N GLY A 136 3.96 9.02 -17.98
CA GLY A 136 4.88 8.25 -18.83
C GLY A 136 4.14 7.27 -19.74
N PHE A 137 3.16 6.53 -19.21
CA PHE A 137 2.32 5.64 -20.01
C PHE A 137 1.43 6.39 -21.00
N THR A 138 0.92 7.56 -20.63
CA THR A 138 0.15 8.43 -21.52
C THR A 138 0.98 8.90 -22.72
N LEU A 139 2.23 9.30 -22.48
CA LEU A 139 3.17 9.68 -23.53
C LEU A 139 3.56 8.48 -24.41
N ALA A 140 3.86 7.34 -23.80
CA ALA A 140 4.16 6.09 -24.52
C ALA A 140 2.98 5.63 -25.38
N ALA A 141 1.74 5.86 -24.93
CA ALA A 141 0.53 5.55 -25.68
C ALA A 141 0.39 6.48 -26.89
N GLY A 142 0.63 7.78 -26.71
CA GLY A 142 0.61 8.76 -27.80
C GLY A 142 1.66 8.48 -28.88
N GLN A 143 2.79 7.85 -28.53
CA GLN A 143 3.85 7.44 -29.47
C GLN A 143 3.66 6.03 -30.07
N GLY A 144 2.63 5.28 -29.65
CA GLY A 144 2.38 3.92 -30.11
C GLY A 144 3.32 2.85 -29.54
N TRP A 145 4.17 3.17 -28.57
CA TRP A 145 5.13 2.22 -27.98
C TRP A 145 4.46 1.07 -27.22
N LEU A 146 3.21 1.28 -26.80
CA LEU A 146 2.41 0.29 -26.11
C LEU A 146 1.78 -0.75 -27.05
N GLN A 147 1.73 -0.51 -28.37
CA GLN A 147 1.08 -1.41 -29.34
C GLN A 147 1.54 -2.89 -29.25
N PRO A 148 2.85 -3.20 -29.10
CA PRO A 148 3.30 -4.59 -29.00
C PRO A 148 2.89 -5.29 -27.70
N TRP A 149 2.54 -4.51 -26.67
CA TRP A 149 2.27 -4.99 -25.32
C TRP A 149 0.77 -5.13 -25.03
N LEU A 150 -0.08 -4.45 -25.81
CA LEU A 150 -1.53 -4.53 -25.68
C LEU A 150 -2.03 -5.90 -26.10
N VAL A 151 -2.84 -6.52 -25.24
CA VAL A 151 -3.53 -7.78 -25.57
C VAL A 151 -4.69 -7.52 -26.55
N HIS A 152 -5.34 -6.35 -26.43
CA HIS A 152 -6.50 -5.95 -27.21
C HIS A 152 -6.20 -4.64 -27.95
N PRO A 153 -5.84 -4.68 -29.24
CA PRO A 153 -5.46 -3.49 -30.02
C PRO A 153 -6.58 -2.44 -30.08
N GLU A 154 -7.85 -2.86 -30.01
CA GLU A 154 -9.01 -1.95 -29.95
C GLU A 154 -9.03 -1.04 -28.73
N SER A 155 -8.18 -1.29 -27.73
CA SER A 155 -8.04 -0.42 -26.54
C SER A 155 -7.11 0.78 -26.74
N LEU A 156 -6.58 0.99 -27.96
CA LEU A 156 -5.84 2.20 -28.36
C LEU A 156 -6.79 3.39 -28.47
N LEU A 157 -7.18 3.92 -27.33
CA LEU A 157 -7.98 5.14 -27.22
C LEU A 157 -7.14 6.37 -27.60
N PRO A 158 -7.76 7.41 -28.21
CA PRO A 158 -7.06 8.63 -28.57
C PRO A 158 -6.49 9.35 -27.33
N LEU A 159 -5.42 10.12 -27.54
CA LEU A 159 -4.71 10.84 -26.47
C LEU A 159 -5.63 11.72 -25.61
N SER A 160 -6.67 12.29 -26.22
CA SER A 160 -7.68 13.10 -25.51
C SER A 160 -8.39 12.32 -24.40
N VAL A 161 -8.68 11.03 -24.62
CA VAL A 161 -9.32 10.17 -23.62
C VAL A 161 -8.34 9.84 -22.50
N TRP A 162 -7.06 9.59 -22.83
CA TRP A 162 -6.01 9.39 -21.82
C TRP A 162 -5.82 10.62 -20.92
N LEU A 163 -5.85 11.82 -21.50
CA LEU A 163 -5.75 13.07 -20.74
C LEU A 163 -6.98 13.30 -19.86
N ASN A 164 -8.18 13.03 -20.37
CA ASN A 164 -9.42 13.15 -19.60
C ASN A 164 -9.44 12.19 -18.41
N GLU A 165 -9.16 10.92 -18.65
CA GLU A 165 -9.07 9.90 -17.59
C GLU A 165 -7.91 10.17 -16.63
N GLY A 166 -6.82 10.78 -17.13
CA GLY A 166 -5.68 11.22 -16.34
C GLY A 166 -6.02 12.35 -15.39
N ALA A 167 -6.84 13.30 -15.83
CA ALA A 167 -7.35 14.38 -14.99
C ALA A 167 -8.25 13.83 -13.88
N THR A 168 -9.15 12.89 -14.19
CA THR A 168 -9.96 12.20 -13.18
C THR A 168 -9.09 11.42 -12.19
N PHE A 169 -8.08 10.71 -12.67
CA PHE A 169 -7.13 9.99 -11.82
C PHE A 169 -6.34 10.93 -10.89
N ALA A 170 -5.83 12.06 -11.41
CA ALA A 170 -5.13 13.06 -10.62
C ALA A 170 -6.03 13.70 -9.55
N MET A 171 -7.30 13.97 -9.91
CA MET A 171 -8.30 14.46 -8.97
C MET A 171 -8.54 13.47 -7.83
N LEU A 172 -8.73 12.17 -8.15
CA LEU A 172 -8.91 11.12 -7.16
C LEU A 172 -7.69 10.97 -6.25
N LEU A 173 -6.47 11.02 -6.81
CA LEU A 173 -5.24 11.02 -6.03
C LEU A 173 -5.21 12.20 -5.05
N ALA A 174 -5.51 13.41 -5.51
CA ALA A 174 -5.51 14.60 -4.66
C ALA A 174 -6.54 14.49 -3.52
N VAL A 175 -7.74 13.99 -3.80
CA VAL A 175 -8.76 13.76 -2.77
C VAL A 175 -8.25 12.76 -1.72
N VAL A 176 -7.70 11.64 -2.16
CA VAL A 176 -7.25 10.54 -1.27
C VAL A 176 -6.01 10.94 -0.46
N THR A 177 -5.12 11.77 -0.98
CA THR A 177 -3.90 12.21 -0.30
C THR A 177 -4.07 13.50 0.49
N SER A 178 -5.13 14.29 0.24
CA SER A 178 -5.42 15.52 0.99
C SER A 178 -5.46 15.35 2.52
N PRO A 179 -6.00 14.26 3.10
CA PRO A 179 -6.00 14.09 4.55
C PRO A 179 -4.59 13.95 5.10
N VAL A 180 -3.68 13.35 4.32
CA VAL A 180 -2.28 13.18 4.67
C VAL A 180 -1.56 14.53 4.68
N SER A 181 -1.85 15.37 3.69
CA SER A 181 -1.29 16.73 3.61
C SER A 181 -1.77 17.63 4.74
N LEU A 182 -3.03 17.48 5.18
CA LEU A 182 -3.57 18.22 6.34
C LEU A 182 -2.95 17.75 7.66
N LEU A 183 -2.65 16.45 7.76
CA LEU A 183 -2.09 15.87 8.98
C LEU A 183 -0.61 16.19 9.16
N VAL A 184 0.13 16.48 8.08
CA VAL A 184 1.52 16.96 8.16
C VAL A 184 1.45 18.47 8.38
N PRO A 185 1.63 18.99 9.61
CA PRO A 185 1.66 20.42 9.80
C PRO A 185 2.83 20.94 8.97
N PRO A 186 2.63 21.94 8.08
CA PRO A 186 3.74 22.56 7.38
C PRO A 186 4.69 22.98 8.47
N GLY A 187 5.86 22.32 8.49
CA GLY A 187 6.77 22.37 9.61
C GLY A 187 6.88 23.82 10.01
N ARG A 188 6.49 24.14 11.26
CA ARG A 188 6.73 25.46 11.81
C ARG A 188 8.19 25.69 11.53
N HIS A 189 8.47 26.53 10.53
CA HIS A 189 9.80 27.06 10.32
C HIS A 189 10.03 27.71 11.65
N VAL A 190 10.75 26.98 12.52
CA VAL A 190 11.17 27.45 13.81
C VAL A 190 11.95 28.66 13.39
N ALA A 191 11.32 29.82 13.53
CA ALA A 191 11.96 31.08 13.58
C ALA A 191 12.96 30.90 14.73
N ARG A 192 14.14 30.38 14.40
CA ARG A 192 15.37 30.76 15.03
C ARG A 192 15.41 32.25 14.80
N HIS A 193 14.66 32.99 15.62
CA HIS A 193 15.18 34.19 16.21
C HIS A 193 16.48 33.74 16.85
N THR A 194 17.54 33.80 16.03
CA THR A 194 18.82 34.36 16.40
C THR A 194 18.56 35.37 17.51
N GLY A 195 18.61 34.88 18.75
CA GLY A 195 18.96 35.68 19.91
C GLY A 195 20.39 36.15 19.67
N LEU A 196 20.54 37.11 18.76
CA LEU A 196 21.68 37.98 18.74
C LEU A 196 21.47 38.99 19.86
N ALA A 197 22.47 39.06 20.73
CA ALA A 197 22.74 40.10 21.69
C ALA A 197 21.85 40.13 22.95
N GLY A 198 22.35 39.54 24.04
CA GLY A 198 21.93 39.94 25.38
C GLY A 198 22.40 39.01 26.49
N GLY A 199 23.53 39.32 27.13
CA GLY A 199 24.01 38.68 28.36
C GLY A 199 25.32 37.94 28.14
N GLY A 200 26.51 38.46 28.47
CA GLY A 200 26.80 39.23 29.68
C GLY A 200 27.14 38.27 30.81
N HIS A 201 28.40 37.83 30.85
CA HIS A 201 29.24 37.75 32.06
C HIS A 201 28.63 37.13 33.33
N VAL A 202 29.04 35.90 33.68
CA VAL A 202 29.44 35.56 35.08
C VAL A 202 30.58 34.53 35.03
N ALA A 203 31.66 34.88 35.71
CA ALA A 203 32.85 34.09 35.95
C ALA A 203 32.75 33.23 37.23
N GLY A 204 33.59 32.20 37.33
CA GLY A 204 33.84 31.38 38.53
C GLY A 204 32.89 30.18 38.63
N GLU A 205 33.30 28.96 38.97
CA GLU A 205 34.49 28.48 39.66
C GLU A 205 34.57 26.92 39.51
N PRO A 206 35.61 26.24 40.04
CA PRO A 206 36.14 25.00 39.51
C PRO A 206 35.70 23.71 40.26
N VAL A 207 36.03 22.58 39.63
CA VAL A 207 36.54 21.32 40.22
C VAL A 207 35.71 20.67 41.35
N GLY A 208 35.16 19.52 41.03
CA GLY A 208 34.64 18.53 41.98
C GLY A 208 34.79 17.12 41.43
N THR A 209 36.00 16.57 41.51
CA THR A 209 36.33 15.17 41.25
C THR A 209 35.67 14.29 42.30
N GLY A 210 34.69 13.48 41.90
CA GLY A 210 34.01 12.52 42.77
C GLY A 210 34.01 11.14 42.15
N ALA A 211 35.14 10.44 42.27
CA ALA A 211 35.25 9.01 42.03
C ALA A 211 34.46 8.27 43.11
N GLY A 212 33.47 7.48 42.70
CA GLY A 212 32.69 6.62 43.59
C GLY A 212 32.49 5.27 42.93
N ALA A 213 33.50 4.41 43.06
CA ALA A 213 33.38 2.98 42.79
C ALA A 213 32.46 2.35 43.85
N GLY A 214 31.37 1.73 43.42
CA GLY A 214 30.45 0.99 44.26
C GLY A 214 30.10 -0.33 43.59
N ALA A 215 30.91 -1.34 43.87
CA ALA A 215 30.62 -2.74 43.61
C ALA A 215 29.56 -3.25 44.61
N GLY A 216 28.69 -4.15 44.14
CA GLY A 216 27.67 -4.86 44.91
C GLY A 216 26.64 -5.40 43.93
N GLU A 217 26.80 -6.59 43.35
CA GLU A 217 26.70 -7.91 43.99
C GLU A 217 25.40 -8.09 44.79
N GLY A 218 24.44 -8.83 44.24
CA GLY A 218 23.27 -9.25 44.98
C GLY A 218 22.07 -9.70 44.16
N ARG A 219 21.92 -11.03 44.08
CA ARG A 219 20.67 -11.81 43.95
C ARG A 219 19.97 -11.81 42.58
N ALA A 220 19.99 -12.92 41.83
CA ALA A 220 19.47 -14.25 42.15
C ALA A 220 17.99 -14.26 42.53
N GLY A 221 17.18 -14.92 41.69
CA GLY A 221 15.89 -15.48 42.08
C GLY A 221 14.68 -14.63 41.70
N GLN A 222 14.19 -14.79 40.47
CA GLN A 222 12.77 -14.61 40.21
C GLN A 222 12.24 -15.75 39.34
N ASP A 223 12.27 -16.94 39.95
CA ASP A 223 11.37 -18.04 39.66
C ASP A 223 10.00 -17.74 40.29
N ARG A 224 8.99 -17.57 39.43
CA ARG A 224 7.56 -17.85 39.67
C ARG A 224 6.95 -18.00 38.27
N ILE A 225 6.81 -19.20 37.71
CA ILE A 225 5.82 -20.24 38.02
C ILE A 225 4.50 -19.67 38.56
N GLY A 226 3.45 -19.83 37.75
CA GLY A 226 2.04 -19.57 38.04
C GLY A 226 1.27 -19.51 36.73
N CYS A 227 1.04 -20.64 36.05
CA CYS A 227 -0.18 -21.45 36.19
C CYS A 227 -1.47 -20.63 36.14
N SER A 228 -2.16 -20.63 35.00
CA SER A 228 -3.55 -21.11 34.90
C SER A 228 -4.16 -20.79 33.52
N SER A 229 -4.37 -21.82 32.71
CA SER A 229 -5.47 -21.88 31.74
C SER A 229 -6.77 -22.23 32.49
N PRO A 230 -7.93 -21.76 32.01
CA PRO A 230 -8.94 -22.69 31.47
C PRO A 230 -9.57 -22.13 30.17
N THR A 231 -9.71 -22.90 29.09
CA THR A 231 -10.80 -23.88 28.85
C THR A 231 -12.21 -23.34 29.05
N THR A 232 -12.84 -22.93 27.95
CA THR A 232 -14.28 -23.04 27.65
C THR A 232 -14.37 -23.02 26.12
N ALA A 233 -14.54 -24.14 25.42
CA ALA A 233 -15.69 -25.05 25.38
C ALA A 233 -16.98 -24.35 24.90
N ASP A 234 -17.44 -24.85 23.76
CA ASP A 234 -18.82 -24.95 23.28
C ASP A 234 -19.67 -23.70 23.05
N GLY A 235 -20.04 -23.55 21.78
CA GLY A 235 -21.11 -22.71 21.28
C GLY A 235 -21.65 -23.25 19.96
N ALA A 236 -22.12 -24.50 19.98
CA ALA A 236 -22.99 -25.05 18.95
C ALA A 236 -24.42 -24.51 19.15
N GLY A 237 -25.06 -24.10 18.05
CA GLY A 237 -26.45 -23.63 17.98
C GLY A 237 -26.51 -22.33 17.21
N GLY A 238 -27.35 -22.14 16.21
CA GLY A 238 -28.49 -22.86 15.70
C GLY A 238 -29.12 -21.97 14.63
N GLY A 239 -29.94 -22.56 13.77
CA GLY A 239 -30.40 -21.99 12.50
C GLY A 239 -31.03 -20.59 12.54
N ALA A 240 -30.88 -19.90 11.43
CA ALA A 240 -31.95 -19.08 10.86
C ALA A 240 -31.80 -19.06 9.34
N ALA A 241 -32.62 -19.87 8.69
CA ALA A 241 -32.89 -19.77 7.26
C ALA A 241 -33.53 -18.39 7.01
N HIS A 242 -32.87 -17.56 6.21
CA HIS A 242 -33.50 -16.39 5.60
C HIS A 242 -34.03 -16.77 4.22
N PRO A 243 -35.36 -16.80 4.01
CA PRO A 243 -35.94 -16.90 2.68
C PRO A 243 -36.01 -15.50 2.05
N GLY A 244 -35.66 -15.43 0.76
CA GLY A 244 -36.28 -14.50 -0.17
C GLY A 244 -35.78 -13.06 -0.16
N LEU A 245 -34.78 -12.76 -0.99
CA LEU A 245 -34.69 -11.46 -1.65
C LEU A 245 -34.42 -11.65 -3.15
N GLY A 246 -35.55 -11.61 -3.88
CA GLY A 246 -35.69 -11.04 -5.22
C GLY A 246 -34.57 -11.26 -6.22
N VAL A 247 -34.66 -12.36 -6.97
CA VAL A 247 -34.09 -12.43 -8.32
C VAL A 247 -34.86 -11.43 -9.18
N ALA A 248 -34.30 -10.24 -9.36
CA ALA A 248 -34.78 -9.27 -10.32
C ALA A 248 -34.64 -9.88 -11.72
N ARG A 249 -35.78 -10.40 -12.19
CA ARG A 249 -36.05 -10.89 -13.54
C ARG A 249 -35.84 -9.74 -14.51
N TRP A 250 -34.64 -9.61 -15.05
CA TRP A 250 -34.37 -8.74 -16.20
C TRP A 250 -35.13 -9.30 -17.40
N ALA A 251 -36.26 -8.67 -17.68
CA ALA A 251 -37.05 -8.92 -18.85
C ALA A 251 -36.22 -8.62 -20.11
N ALA A 252 -36.15 -9.61 -20.99
CA ALA A 252 -35.60 -9.51 -22.31
C ALA A 252 -36.35 -8.44 -23.13
N ALA A 253 -35.78 -7.24 -23.21
CA ALA A 253 -36.10 -6.29 -24.26
C ALA A 253 -35.33 -6.71 -25.52
N GLY A 254 -36.03 -7.39 -26.43
CA GLY A 254 -35.46 -7.80 -27.72
C GLY A 254 -35.09 -6.58 -28.58
N PRO A 255 -34.01 -6.64 -29.37
CA PRO A 255 -33.68 -5.59 -30.31
C PRO A 255 -34.64 -5.63 -31.49
N HIS A 256 -35.45 -4.57 -31.63
CA HIS A 256 -36.13 -4.22 -32.87
C HIS A 256 -35.08 -4.12 -34.00
N ARG A 257 -35.13 -5.03 -34.97
CA ARG A 257 -34.41 -4.89 -36.25
C ARG A 257 -35.27 -4.03 -37.19
N PRO A 258 -34.87 -2.80 -37.56
CA PRO A 258 -35.49 -2.12 -38.69
C PRO A 258 -35.09 -2.83 -39.99
N GLY A 259 -36.09 -3.12 -40.82
CA GLY A 259 -35.95 -3.84 -42.08
C GLY A 259 -35.02 -3.11 -43.06
N LEU A 260 -34.18 -3.88 -43.72
CA LEU A 260 -33.47 -3.45 -44.93
C LEU A 260 -34.42 -3.63 -46.13
N PRO A 261 -34.54 -2.63 -47.02
CA PRO A 261 -35.23 -2.79 -48.29
C PRO A 261 -34.43 -3.69 -49.22
N ALA A 262 -35.12 -4.60 -49.90
CA ALA A 262 -34.57 -5.41 -50.97
C ALA A 262 -34.33 -4.53 -52.21
N VAL A 263 -33.08 -4.49 -52.69
CA VAL A 263 -32.70 -4.14 -54.06
C VAL A 263 -31.52 -5.02 -54.45
#